data_AF-A0A0M0T5B0-F1
#
_entry.id   AF-A0A0M0T5B0-F1
#
_cell.length_a   1.000
_cell.length_b   1.000
_cell.length_c   1.000
_cell.angle_alpha   90.00
_cell.angle_beta   90.00
_cell.angle_gamma   90.00
#
_symmetry.space_group_name_H-M   'P 1'
#
loop_
_entity.id
_entity.type
_entity.pdbx_description
1 polymer ?
#
loop_
_entity_poly.entity_id
_entity_poly.type
_entity_poly.pdbx_seq_one_letter_code
_entity_poly.pdbx_strand_id
1 'polypeptide(L)'
;MGKRLEILKASLTKKEALFNERLQNHFDTVKQANGQPLNDKRNGRATLNKWEKQNDSLRNLKESIQKTKDAIEREENKIALSESVTLPAYIENAIKEGLITQWRKFPRFFFVNGVKGGRIVLDEKTGAISHRYLSRVSKEEYPIFRDVFNSLNKQAIN
;
A
#
# COMPACT_ATOMS: atom_id res chain seq x y z
N MET A 1 10.15 4.47 5.48
CA MET A 1 8.74 4.37 5.04
C MET A 1 8.71 3.84 3.62
N GLY A 2 7.74 3.02 3.21
CA GLY A 2 7.71 2.48 1.85
C GLY A 2 7.14 3.48 0.83
N LYS A 3 7.75 3.59 -0.36
CA LYS A 3 7.28 4.47 -1.47
C LYS A 3 5.77 4.38 -1.74
N ARG A 4 5.18 3.17 -1.66
CA ARG A 4 3.74 2.96 -1.82
C ARG A 4 2.92 3.64 -0.73
N LEU A 5 3.35 3.53 0.53
CA LEU A 5 2.65 4.12 1.67
C LEU A 5 2.67 5.65 1.61
N GLU A 6 3.81 6.23 1.21
CA GLU A 6 3.95 7.67 1.00
C GLU A 6 2.97 8.19 -0.07
N ILE A 7 2.88 7.51 -1.21
CA ILE A 7 1.94 7.86 -2.29
C ILE A 7 0.49 7.79 -1.78
N LEU A 8 0.14 6.78 -0.99
CA LEU A 8 -1.21 6.63 -0.44
C LEU A 8 -1.55 7.77 0.53
N LYS A 9 -0.63 8.13 1.44
CA LYS A 9 -0.83 9.25 2.37
C LYS A 9 -0.95 10.59 1.63
N ALA A 10 -0.11 10.84 0.63
CA ALA A 10 -0.23 12.03 -0.22
C ALA A 10 -1.56 12.07 -0.99
N SER A 11 -2.04 10.92 -1.48
CA SER A 11 -3.35 10.82 -2.13
C SER A 11 -4.49 11.10 -1.16
N LEU A 12 -4.41 10.59 0.07
CA LEU A 12 -5.40 10.85 1.12
C LEU A 12 -5.51 12.35 1.41
N THR A 13 -4.39 13.03 1.65
CA THR A 13 -4.36 14.47 1.90
C THR A 13 -5.03 15.27 0.79
N LYS A 14 -4.74 14.94 -0.48
CA LYS A 14 -5.37 15.60 -1.64
C LYS A 14 -6.90 15.39 -1.67
N LYS A 15 -7.37 14.17 -1.37
CA LYS A 15 -8.81 13.86 -1.37
C LYS A 15 -9.53 14.55 -0.22
N GLU A 16 -8.94 14.60 0.97
CA GLU A 16 -9.49 15.29 2.12
C GLU A 16 -9.57 16.81 1.88
N ALA A 17 -8.54 17.40 1.27
CA ALA A 17 -8.57 18.81 0.85
C ALA A 17 -9.71 19.10 -0.14
N LEU A 18 -9.84 18.26 -1.18
CA LEU A 18 -10.93 18.38 -2.17
C LEU A 18 -12.32 18.21 -1.52
N PHE A 19 -12.44 17.33 -0.52
CA PHE A 19 -13.69 17.12 0.20
C PHE A 19 -14.09 18.37 0.96
N ASN A 20 -13.15 18.97 1.69
CA ASN A 20 -13.37 20.21 2.43
C ASN A 20 -13.77 21.36 1.50
N GLU A 21 -13.09 21.49 0.35
CA GLU A 21 -13.43 22.48 -0.67
C GLU A 21 -14.87 22.29 -1.19
N ARG A 22 -15.26 21.06 -1.56
CA ARG A 22 -16.61 20.76 -2.03
C ARG A 22 -17.68 20.96 -0.95
N LEU A 23 -17.34 20.65 0.30
CA LEU A 23 -18.24 20.84 1.43
C LEU A 23 -18.48 22.34 1.66
N GLN A 24 -17.43 23.16 1.60
CA GLN A 24 -17.54 24.61 1.69
C GLN A 24 -18.40 25.17 0.54
N ASN A 25 -18.14 24.74 -0.69
CA ASN A 25 -18.94 25.13 -1.86
C ASN A 25 -20.43 24.76 -1.71
N HIS A 26 -20.74 23.61 -1.10
CA HIS A 26 -22.12 23.23 -0.80
C HIS A 26 -22.74 24.18 0.22
N PHE A 27 -22.06 24.46 1.33
CA PHE A 27 -22.54 25.41 2.34
C PHE A 27 -22.76 26.81 1.77
N ASP A 28 -21.86 27.30 0.93
CA ASP A 28 -22.01 28.61 0.30
C ASP A 28 -23.21 28.63 -0.67
N THR A 29 -23.45 27.52 -1.38
CA THR A 29 -24.65 27.36 -2.22
C THR A 29 -25.94 27.33 -1.38
N VAL A 30 -25.90 26.73 -0.19
CA VAL A 30 -27.05 26.70 0.74
C VAL A 30 -27.32 28.08 1.32
N LYS A 31 -26.26 28.81 1.73
CA LYS A 31 -26.38 30.19 2.25
C LYS A 31 -27.03 31.13 1.23
N GLN A 32 -26.70 31.00 -0.05
CA GLN A 32 -27.30 31.80 -1.13
C GLN A 32 -28.83 31.67 -1.22
N ALA A 33 -29.42 30.58 -0.73
CA ALA A 33 -30.87 30.41 -0.71
C ALA A 33 -31.59 31.25 0.37
N ASN A 34 -30.84 31.90 1.27
CA ASN A 34 -31.32 32.82 2.31
C ASN A 34 -32.47 32.29 3.19
N GLY A 35 -32.54 30.98 3.43
CA GLY A 35 -33.53 30.37 4.35
C GLY A 35 -35.00 30.47 3.91
N GLN A 36 -35.30 30.95 2.70
CA GLN A 36 -36.66 31.01 2.17
C GLN A 36 -37.14 29.61 1.75
N PRO A 37 -38.42 29.24 1.96
CA PRO A 37 -38.97 27.97 1.49
C PRO A 37 -38.73 27.80 -0.01
N LEU A 38 -37.87 26.85 -0.38
CA LEU A 38 -37.45 26.66 -1.76
C LEU A 38 -38.59 26.13 -2.65
N ASN A 39 -39.57 25.46 -2.05
CA ASN A 39 -40.69 24.85 -2.74
C ASN A 39 -41.59 25.89 -3.43
N ASP A 40 -41.70 27.11 -2.87
CA ASP A 40 -42.54 28.19 -3.41
C ASP A 40 -41.83 29.05 -4.47
N LYS A 41 -40.57 28.77 -4.80
CA LYS A 41 -39.82 29.53 -5.81
C LYS A 41 -39.95 28.89 -7.20
N ARG A 42 -40.10 29.75 -8.23
CA ARG A 42 -40.10 29.37 -9.65
C ARG A 42 -38.91 28.48 -10.07
N ASN A 43 -37.77 28.57 -9.38
CA ASN A 43 -36.55 27.77 -9.60
C ASN A 43 -36.18 26.82 -8.45
N GLY A 44 -37.10 26.51 -7.54
CA GLY A 44 -36.86 25.67 -6.36
C GLY A 44 -36.29 24.30 -6.68
N ARG A 45 -36.93 23.60 -7.63
CA ARG A 45 -36.51 22.26 -8.08
C ARG A 45 -35.10 22.25 -8.67
N ALA A 46 -34.71 23.28 -9.42
CA ALA A 46 -33.37 23.38 -9.97
C ALA A 46 -32.30 23.53 -8.87
N THR A 47 -32.62 24.27 -7.80
CA THR A 47 -31.71 24.45 -6.66
C THR A 47 -31.58 23.17 -5.85
N LEU A 48 -32.69 22.47 -5.57
CA LEU A 48 -32.67 21.16 -4.90
C LEU A 48 -31.85 20.14 -5.69
N ASN A 49 -32.03 20.07 -7.01
CA ASN A 49 -31.24 19.19 -7.87
C ASN A 49 -29.74 19.51 -7.82
N LYS A 50 -29.36 20.80 -7.70
CA LYS A 50 -27.96 21.22 -7.54
C LYS A 50 -27.40 20.74 -6.21
N TRP A 51 -28.15 20.89 -5.12
CA TRP A 51 -27.76 20.41 -3.79
C TRP A 51 -27.61 18.89 -3.75
N GLU A 52 -28.52 18.16 -4.38
CA GLU A 52 -28.43 16.69 -4.44
C GLU A 52 -27.17 16.25 -5.19
N LYS A 53 -26.87 16.85 -6.35
CA LYS A 53 -25.63 16.58 -7.08
C LYS A 53 -24.37 16.89 -6.26
N GLN A 54 -24.39 17.97 -5.47
CA GLN A 54 -23.29 18.30 -4.55
C GLN A 54 -23.16 17.26 -3.43
N ASN A 55 -24.26 16.80 -2.86
CA ASN A 55 -24.29 15.76 -1.84
C ASN A 55 -23.79 14.41 -2.39
N ASP A 56 -24.24 13.99 -3.57
CA ASP A 56 -23.77 12.77 -4.22
C ASP A 56 -22.26 12.82 -4.48
N SER A 57 -21.78 13.96 -4.96
CA SER A 57 -20.36 14.23 -5.15
C SER A 57 -19.55 14.11 -3.85
N LEU A 58 -20.09 14.62 -2.73
CA LEU A 58 -19.49 14.49 -1.40
C LEU A 58 -19.51 13.04 -0.90
N ARG A 59 -20.63 12.30 -1.08
CA ARG A 59 -20.75 10.89 -0.71
C ARG A 59 -19.72 10.03 -1.43
N ASN A 60 -19.63 10.19 -2.75
CA ASN A 60 -18.65 9.47 -3.58
C ASN A 60 -17.20 9.77 -3.16
N LEU A 61 -16.90 11.03 -2.82
CA LEU A 61 -15.57 11.41 -2.36
C LEU A 61 -15.25 10.84 -0.98
N LYS A 62 -16.22 10.82 -0.05
CA LYS A 62 -16.10 10.16 1.26
C LYS A 62 -15.79 8.68 1.12
N GLU A 63 -16.48 7.96 0.23
CA GLU A 63 -16.17 6.56 -0.06
C GLU A 63 -14.75 6.37 -0.62
N SER A 64 -14.33 7.25 -1.53
CA SER A 64 -12.97 7.21 -2.09
C SER A 64 -11.89 7.48 -1.05
N ILE A 65 -12.16 8.38 -0.09
CA ILE A 65 -11.31 8.63 1.07
C ILE A 65 -11.21 7.35 1.92
N GLN A 66 -12.35 6.73 2.26
CA GLN A 66 -12.35 5.51 3.08
C GLN A 66 -11.54 4.39 2.43
N LYS A 67 -11.75 4.13 1.14
CA LYS A 67 -10.97 3.14 0.37
C LYS A 67 -9.46 3.42 0.43
N THR A 68 -9.06 4.69 0.51
CA THR A 68 -7.65 5.08 0.63
C THR A 68 -7.12 4.85 2.04
N LYS A 69 -7.92 5.14 3.08
CA LYS A 69 -7.59 4.83 4.48
C LYS A 69 -7.41 3.32 4.68
N ASP A 70 -8.33 2.51 4.18
CA ASP A 70 -8.23 1.04 4.25
C ASP A 70 -6.98 0.53 3.51
N ALA A 71 -6.61 1.16 2.39
CA ALA A 71 -5.41 0.79 1.64
C ALA A 71 -4.12 1.14 2.39
N ILE A 72 -4.11 2.27 3.12
CA ILE A 72 -3.01 2.67 4.01
C ILE A 72 -2.87 1.66 5.13
N GLU A 73 -3.95 1.35 5.84
CA GLU A 73 -3.96 0.40 6.95
C GLU A 73 -3.43 -0.98 6.51
N ARG A 74 -3.92 -1.51 5.38
CA ARG A 74 -3.41 -2.77 4.82
C ARG A 74 -1.93 -2.73 4.48
N GLU A 75 -1.40 -1.58 4.07
CA GLU A 75 0.02 -1.45 3.74
C GLU A 75 0.88 -1.32 5.01
N GLU A 76 0.40 -0.59 6.01
CA GLU A 76 1.03 -0.50 7.34
C GLU A 76 1.06 -1.88 8.02
N ASN A 77 -0.04 -2.63 7.98
CA ASN A 77 -0.10 -3.99 8.53
C ASN A 77 0.89 -4.94 7.86
N LYS A 78 1.12 -4.82 6.55
CA LYS A 78 2.13 -5.62 5.85
C LYS A 78 3.55 -5.26 6.29
N ILE A 79 3.82 -3.98 6.51
CA ILE A 79 5.13 -3.50 6.99
C ILE A 79 5.36 -4.02 8.42
N ALA A 80 4.38 -3.81 9.31
CA ALA A 80 4.44 -4.28 10.69
C ALA A 80 4.63 -5.81 10.77
N LEU A 81 3.93 -6.58 9.93
CA LEU A 81 4.11 -8.02 9.85
C LEU A 81 5.55 -8.40 9.46
N SER A 82 6.14 -7.72 8.46
CA SER A 82 7.55 -7.99 8.10
C SER A 82 8.54 -7.65 9.21
N GLU A 83 8.31 -6.55 9.93
CA GLU A 83 9.18 -6.07 11.00
C GLU A 83 9.03 -6.90 12.29
N SER A 84 7.87 -7.51 12.51
CA SER A 84 7.61 -8.34 13.69
C SER A 84 8.33 -9.70 13.69
N VAL A 85 8.84 -10.14 12.53
CA VAL A 85 9.48 -11.46 12.41
C VAL A 85 10.96 -11.32 12.74
N THR A 86 11.40 -12.05 13.76
CA THR A 86 12.82 -12.18 14.08
C THR A 86 13.55 -12.93 12.97
N LEU A 87 14.59 -12.31 12.43
CA LEU A 87 15.43 -12.89 11.39
C LEU A 87 16.84 -13.16 11.94
N PRO A 88 17.50 -14.23 11.48
CA PRO A 88 18.93 -14.42 11.76
C PRO A 88 19.76 -13.26 11.21
N ALA A 89 20.87 -12.94 11.91
CA ALA A 89 21.73 -11.81 11.56
C ALA A 89 22.23 -11.83 10.11
N TYR A 90 22.53 -13.02 9.55
CA TYR A 90 22.99 -13.16 8.17
C TYR A 90 21.93 -12.74 7.14
N ILE A 91 20.64 -13.01 7.41
CA ILE A 91 19.53 -12.55 6.56
C ILE A 91 19.36 -11.04 6.67
N GLU A 92 19.41 -10.50 7.89
CA GLU A 92 19.31 -9.05 8.10
C GLU A 92 20.41 -8.29 7.39
N ASN A 93 21.66 -8.79 7.47
CA ASN A 93 22.80 -8.21 6.78
C ASN A 93 22.62 -8.28 5.26
N ALA A 94 22.16 -9.41 4.73
CA ALA A 94 21.87 -9.55 3.29
C ALA A 94 20.78 -8.59 2.79
N ILE A 95 19.78 -8.27 3.63
CA ILE A 95 18.78 -7.25 3.34
C ILE A 95 19.41 -5.85 3.34
N LYS A 96 20.24 -5.53 4.35
CA LYS A 96 20.92 -4.24 4.47
C LYS A 96 21.88 -3.98 3.33
N GLU A 97 22.63 -5.00 2.91
CA GLU A 97 23.54 -4.96 1.76
C GLU A 97 22.80 -4.90 0.41
N GLY A 98 21.48 -5.14 0.40
CA GLY A 98 20.68 -5.13 -0.82
C GLY A 98 20.92 -6.35 -1.71
N LEU A 99 21.34 -7.48 -1.15
CA LEU A 99 21.42 -8.75 -1.88
C LEU A 99 20.02 -9.36 -2.08
N ILE A 100 19.19 -9.26 -1.04
CA ILE A 100 17.83 -9.80 -1.04
C ILE A 100 16.83 -8.76 -0.53
N THR A 101 15.56 -8.93 -0.93
CA THR A 101 14.44 -8.14 -0.42
C THR A 101 13.41 -9.03 0.25
N GLN A 102 12.95 -8.61 1.42
CA GLN A 102 11.95 -9.34 2.20
C GLN A 102 10.54 -9.16 1.61
N TRP A 103 9.80 -10.26 1.51
CA TRP A 103 8.41 -10.20 1.09
C TRP A 103 7.48 -9.82 2.25
N ARG A 104 6.94 -8.60 2.22
CA ARG A 104 6.03 -8.11 3.28
C ARG A 104 4.83 -9.01 3.61
N LYS A 105 4.27 -9.72 2.62
CA LYS A 105 3.12 -10.62 2.84
C LYS A 105 3.54 -11.93 3.51
N PHE A 106 4.76 -12.39 3.25
CA PHE A 106 5.31 -13.64 3.78
C PHE A 106 6.75 -13.37 4.22
N PRO A 107 6.97 -12.82 5.43
CA PRO A 107 8.25 -12.25 5.85
C PRO A 107 9.46 -13.20 5.83
N ARG A 108 9.21 -14.52 5.78
CA ARG A 108 10.22 -15.57 5.69
C ARG A 108 10.63 -15.91 4.26
N PHE A 109 10.02 -15.25 3.27
CA PHE A 109 10.33 -15.38 1.86
C PHE A 109 11.09 -14.14 1.39
N PHE A 110 12.15 -14.39 0.63
CA PHE A 110 13.04 -13.35 0.14
C PHE A 110 13.21 -13.47 -1.37
N PHE A 111 13.30 -12.33 -2.04
CA PHE A 111 13.63 -12.21 -3.45
C PHE A 111 15.09 -11.83 -3.59
N VAL A 112 15.80 -12.45 -4.53
CA VAL A 112 17.18 -12.06 -4.85
C VAL A 112 17.12 -10.85 -5.78
N ASN A 113 17.85 -9.79 -5.45
CA ASN A 113 17.89 -8.61 -6.30
C ASN A 113 18.58 -8.93 -7.63
N GLY A 114 17.97 -8.48 -8.74
CA GLY A 114 18.43 -8.84 -10.09
C GLY A 114 17.86 -10.14 -10.64
N VAL A 115 17.03 -10.86 -9.88
CA VAL A 115 16.38 -12.11 -10.32
C VAL A 115 14.87 -11.94 -10.29
N LYS A 116 14.19 -12.25 -11.39
CA LYS A 116 12.72 -12.10 -11.50
C LYS A 116 11.98 -13.29 -10.90
N GLY A 117 12.58 -14.47 -11.00
CA GLY A 117 12.07 -15.73 -10.49
C GLY A 117 12.74 -16.17 -9.20
N GLY A 118 12.34 -17.33 -8.68
CA GLY A 118 12.97 -17.91 -7.50
C GLY A 118 12.70 -17.14 -6.21
N ARG A 119 12.76 -17.87 -5.09
CA ARG A 119 12.60 -17.32 -3.75
C ARG A 119 13.49 -18.08 -2.80
N ILE A 120 14.11 -17.38 -1.85
CA ILE A 120 14.76 -17.99 -0.70
C ILE A 120 13.74 -18.05 0.43
N VAL A 121 13.68 -19.16 1.14
CA VAL A 121 12.72 -19.41 2.23
C VAL A 121 13.49 -19.80 3.48
N LEU A 122 13.31 -19.04 4.54
CA LEU A 122 13.87 -19.32 5.86
C LEU A 122 12.94 -20.26 6.64
N ASP A 123 13.47 -21.38 7.11
CA ASP A 123 12.82 -22.23 8.09
C ASP A 123 12.98 -21.62 9.49
N GLU A 124 11.86 -21.41 10.17
CA GLU A 124 11.81 -20.83 11.51
C GLU A 124 12.46 -21.71 12.57
N LYS A 125 12.33 -23.03 12.43
CA LYS A 125 12.71 -23.96 13.49
C LYS A 125 14.19 -24.26 13.45
N THR A 126 14.72 -24.40 12.25
CA THR A 126 16.11 -24.83 12.03
C THR A 126 17.03 -23.67 11.72
N GLY A 127 16.50 -22.50 11.33
CA GLY A 127 17.30 -21.39 10.82
C GLY A 127 17.92 -21.65 9.44
N ALA A 128 17.67 -22.82 8.85
CA ALA A 128 18.15 -23.21 7.54
C ALA A 128 17.35 -22.50 6.44
N ILE A 129 17.98 -22.33 5.29
CA ILE A 129 17.32 -21.76 4.11
C ILE A 129 17.11 -22.81 3.02
N SER A 130 16.04 -22.64 2.27
CA SER A 130 15.71 -23.43 1.09
C SER A 130 15.32 -22.52 -0.06
N HIS A 131 15.21 -23.05 -1.28
CA HIS A 131 14.72 -22.28 -2.43
C HIS A 131 13.35 -22.79 -2.89
N ARG A 132 12.53 -21.88 -3.42
CA ARG A 132 11.27 -22.22 -4.10
C ARG A 132 11.20 -21.55 -5.47
N TYR A 133 10.46 -22.18 -6.39
CA TYR A 133 10.23 -21.66 -7.75
C TYR A 133 11.50 -21.40 -8.55
N LEU A 134 12.55 -22.20 -8.32
CA LEU A 134 13.81 -22.12 -9.06
C LEU A 134 13.60 -22.31 -10.57
N SER A 135 12.61 -23.10 -10.97
CA SER A 135 12.20 -23.26 -12.37
C SER A 135 11.72 -21.98 -13.04
N ARG A 136 11.40 -20.92 -12.28
CA ARG A 136 11.03 -19.61 -12.83
C ARG A 136 12.23 -18.67 -13.00
N VAL A 137 13.42 -19.08 -12.57
CA VAL A 137 14.66 -18.32 -12.76
C VAL A 137 15.16 -18.59 -14.18
N SER A 138 15.45 -17.54 -14.94
CA SER A 138 16.02 -17.69 -16.28
C SER A 138 17.45 -18.22 -16.21
N LYS A 139 17.96 -18.79 -17.30
CA LYS A 139 19.35 -19.28 -17.36
C LYS A 139 20.38 -18.16 -17.11
N GLU A 140 20.07 -16.95 -17.54
CA GLU A 140 20.94 -15.77 -17.37
C GLU A 140 20.94 -15.26 -15.93
N GLU A 141 19.81 -15.33 -15.23
CA GLU A 141 19.67 -14.89 -13.84
C GLU A 141 20.12 -15.97 -12.84
N TYR A 142 20.20 -17.23 -13.27
CA TYR A 142 20.53 -18.37 -12.40
C TYR A 142 21.87 -18.24 -11.67
N PRO A 143 22.98 -17.80 -12.29
CA PRO A 143 24.23 -17.60 -11.56
C PRO A 143 24.10 -16.62 -10.40
N ILE A 144 23.38 -15.51 -10.60
CA ILE A 144 23.13 -14.50 -9.56
C ILE A 144 22.36 -15.13 -8.40
N PHE A 145 21.26 -15.84 -8.71
CA PHE A 145 20.47 -16.53 -7.69
C PHE A 145 21.31 -17.56 -6.91
N ARG A 146 22.06 -18.40 -7.64
CA ARG A 146 22.90 -19.46 -7.08
C ARG A 146 23.95 -18.90 -6.13
N ASP A 147 24.65 -17.85 -6.54
CA ASP A 147 25.78 -17.30 -5.78
C ASP A 147 25.29 -16.66 -4.48
N VAL A 148 24.18 -15.90 -4.54
CA VAL A 148 23.53 -15.34 -3.35
C VAL A 148 23.01 -16.45 -2.43
N PHE A 149 22.29 -17.44 -2.97
CA PHE A 149 21.75 -18.54 -2.16
C PHE A 149 22.86 -19.33 -1.47
N ASN A 150 23.92 -19.71 -2.20
CA ASN A 150 25.03 -20.48 -1.65
C ASN A 150 25.82 -19.69 -0.60
N SER A 151 26.00 -18.39 -0.79
CA SER A 151 26.64 -17.52 0.21
C SER A 151 25.86 -17.52 1.53
N LEU A 152 24.54 -17.33 1.45
CA LEU A 152 23.67 -17.34 2.63
C LEU A 152 23.59 -18.72 3.28
N ASN A 153 23.55 -19.78 2.47
CA ASN A 153 23.42 -21.14 2.99
C ASN A 153 24.67 -21.56 3.78
N LYS A 154 25.85 -21.11 3.39
CA LYS A 154 27.09 -21.32 4.17
C LYS A 154 27.03 -20.65 5.54
N GLN A 155 26.46 -19.44 5.61
CA GLN A 155 26.30 -18.71 6.86
C GLN A 155 25.21 -19.30 7.76
N ALA A 156 24.24 -20.03 7.20
CA ALA A 156 23.20 -20.70 7.97
C ALA A 156 23.67 -22.01 8.65
N ILE A 157 24.75 -22.61 8.13
CA ILE A 157 25.29 -23.90 8.63
C ILE A 157 26.44 -23.69 9.63
N ASN A 158 27.07 -22.51 9.61
CA ASN A 158 28.10 -22.09 10.55
C ASN A 158 27.50 -21.42 11.80
#